data_AF-A0A497REM9-F1
#
_entry.id   AF-A0A497REM9-F1
#
_cell.length_a   1.000
_cell.length_b   1.000
_cell.length_c   1.000
_cell.angle_alpha   90.00
_cell.angle_beta   90.00
_cell.angle_gamma   90.00
#
_symmetry.space_group_name_H-M   'P 1'
#
loop_
_entity.id
_entity.type
_entity.pdbx_description
1 polymer ?
#
loop_
_entity_poly.entity_id
_entity_poly.type
_entity_poly.pdbx_seq_one_letter_code
_entity_poly.pdbx_strand_id
1 'polypeptide(L)' 'MFSERNQTSDEDLVLIETQNLQEKCGRCNEPLVLEIYYSKKKYQQKIVCKKCGLFFWKTAQRREEW' A
#
# COMPACT_ATOMS: atom_id res chain seq x y z
N MET A 1 18.47 25.53 18.68
CA MET A 1 17.42 24.51 18.89
C MET A 1 16.75 24.28 17.54
N PHE A 2 17.09 23.22 16.83
CA PHE A 2 16.49 22.91 15.52
C PHE A 2 15.50 21.76 15.73
N SER A 3 14.23 22.04 15.44
CA SER A 3 13.12 21.10 15.58
C SER A 3 13.29 19.91 14.65
N GLU A 4 13.30 18.70 15.22
CA GLU A 4 13.26 17.41 14.53
C GLU A 4 12.02 17.34 13.63
N ARG A 5 12.21 17.60 12.34
CA ARG A 5 11.27 17.14 11.32
C ARG A 5 11.59 15.67 11.09
N ASN A 6 10.84 14.80 11.76
CA ASN A 6 10.85 13.36 11.57
C ASN A 6 10.39 13.06 10.13
N GLN A 7 11.34 13.09 9.22
CA GLN A 7 11.20 12.83 7.80
C GLN A 7 10.97 11.31 7.69
N THR A 8 9.70 10.91 7.60
CA THR A 8 9.38 9.51 7.28
C THR A 8 9.67 9.35 5.80
N SER A 9 10.94 9.06 5.49
CA SER A 9 11.40 8.83 4.12
C SER A 9 10.57 7.71 3.48
N ASP A 10 9.95 8.02 2.36
CA ASP A 10 9.31 7.06 1.43
C ASP A 10 10.34 6.08 0.80
N GLU A 11 11.63 6.22 1.16
CA GLU A 11 12.80 5.55 0.59
C GLU A 11 13.02 4.10 1.07
N ASP A 12 12.24 3.62 2.06
CA ASP A 12 12.40 2.28 2.64
C ASP A 12 11.32 1.27 2.20
N LEU A 13 10.55 1.56 1.15
CA LEU A 13 9.50 0.65 0.65
C LEU A 13 10.05 -0.28 -0.44
N VAL A 14 10.42 -1.49 -0.05
CA VAL A 14 10.86 -2.52 -1.01
C VAL A 14 9.65 -3.29 -1.51
N LEU A 15 9.32 -3.17 -2.79
CA LEU A 15 8.29 -4.01 -3.42
C LEU A 15 8.80 -5.46 -3.46
N ILE A 16 8.11 -6.36 -2.75
CA ILE A 16 8.47 -7.79 -2.71
C ILE A 16 7.60 -8.58 -3.68
N GLU A 17 6.30 -8.27 -3.74
CA GLU A 17 5.36 -9.08 -4.51
C GLU A 17 4.29 -8.22 -5.15
N THR A 18 3.81 -8.70 -6.30
CA THR A 18 2.72 -8.09 -7.05
C THR A 18 1.73 -9.20 -7.42
N GLN A 19 0.49 -9.10 -6.93
CA GLN A 19 -0.58 -10.05 -7.22
C GLN A 19 -1.69 -9.35 -8.00
N ASN A 20 -2.20 -9.99 -9.05
CA ASN A 20 -3.40 -9.51 -9.73
C ASN A 20 -4.62 -9.88 -8.89
N LEU A 21 -5.47 -8.89 -8.61
CA LEU A 21 -6.75 -9.09 -7.94
C LEU A 21 -7.84 -9.40 -8.98
N GLN A 22 -8.86 -10.15 -8.57
CA GLN A 22 -10.03 -10.38 -9.43
C GLN A 22 -10.93 -9.14 -9.46
N GLU A 23 -10.83 -8.31 -8.44
CA GLU A 23 -11.54 -7.06 -8.25
C GLU A 23 -11.11 -6.01 -9.28
N LYS A 24 -12.10 -5.24 -9.75
CA LYS A 24 -11.91 -4.17 -10.72
C LYS A 24 -11.91 -2.81 -10.05
N CYS A 25 -11.19 -1.87 -10.64
CA CYS A 25 -11.20 -0.48 -10.23
C CYS A 25 -12.58 0.14 -10.46
N GLY A 26 -13.22 0.65 -9.41
CA GLY A 26 -14.53 1.32 -9.52
C GLY A 26 -14.53 2.58 -10.41
N ARG A 27 -13.36 3.11 -10.77
CA ARG A 27 -13.23 4.31 -11.62
C ARG A 27 -13.04 4.00 -13.11
N CYS A 28 -12.23 3.00 -13.44
CA CYS A 28 -11.86 2.70 -14.84
C CYS A 28 -12.13 1.25 -15.27
N ASN A 29 -12.71 0.44 -14.38
CA ASN A 29 -13.12 -0.94 -14.60
C ASN A 29 -12.01 -1.93 -15.00
N GLU A 30 -10.74 -1.56 -14.85
CA GLU A 30 -9.60 -2.46 -15.05
C GLU A 30 -9.33 -3.31 -13.81
N PRO A 31 -8.67 -4.48 -13.96
CA PRO A 31 -8.22 -5.27 -12.83
C PRO A 31 -7.29 -4.47 -11.91
N LEU A 32 -7.50 -4.64 -10.61
CA LEU A 32 -6.63 -4.10 -9.57
C LEU A 32 -5.42 -5.01 -9.35
N VAL A 33 -4.37 -4.42 -8.80
CA VAL A 33 -3.14 -5.12 -8.47
C VAL A 33 -2.81 -4.85 -7.01
N LEU A 34 -2.52 -5.90 -6.25
CA LEU A 34 -2.00 -5.83 -4.90
C LEU A 34 -0.47 -5.84 -4.94
N GLU A 35 0.13 -4.76 -4.50
CA GLU A 35 1.57 -4.61 -4.29
C GLU A 35 1.88 -4.82 -2.80
N ILE A 36 2.73 -5.79 -2.49
CA ILE A 36 3.20 -6.08 -1.15
C ILE A 36 4.59 -5.48 -1.00
N TYR A 37 4.69 -4.50 -0.12
CA TYR A 37 5.92 -3.83 0.24
C TYR A 37 6.43 -4.33 1.58
N TYR A 38 7.74 -4.33 1.77
CA TYR A 38 8.38 -4.56 3.05
C TYR A 38 9.19 -3.35 3.44
N SER A 39 8.94 -2.87 4.66
CA SER A 39 9.64 -1.74 5.22
C SER A 39 9.72 -1.88 6.72
N LYS A 40 10.87 -1.54 7.32
CA LYS A 40 11.06 -1.50 8.78
C LYS A 40 10.56 -2.77 9.49
N LYS A 41 10.85 -3.93 8.92
CA LYS A 41 10.43 -5.27 9.40
C LYS A 41 8.92 -5.52 9.39
N LYS A 42 8.14 -4.73 8.63
CA LYS A 42 6.70 -4.88 8.49
C LYS A 42 6.32 -5.02 7.02
N TYR A 43 5.34 -5.88 6.76
CA TYR A 43 4.70 -5.95 5.45
C TYR A 43 3.61 -4.89 5.36
N GLN A 44 3.59 -4.18 4.26
CA GLN A 44 2.57 -3.22 3.90
C GLN A 44 1.94 -3.66 2.59
N GLN A 45 0.63 -3.54 2.51
CA GLN A 45 -0.13 -3.94 1.34
C GLN A 45 -0.73 -2.69 0.71
N LYS A 46 -0.54 -2.52 -0.59
CA LYS A 46 -1.06 -1.41 -1.37
C LYS A 46 -1.84 -1.98 -2.54
N ILE A 47 -3.08 -1.55 -2.71
CA ILE A 47 -3.85 -1.91 -3.90
C ILE A 47 -3.76 -0.73 -4.87
N VAL A 48 -3.38 -1.00 -6.11
CA VAL A 48 -3.18 0.00 -7.16
C VAL A 48 -3.89 -0.42 -8.44
N CYS A 49 -4.46 0.56 -9.13
CA CYS A 49 -4.91 0.43 -10.50
C CYS A 49 -3.84 0.99 -11.44
N LYS A 50 -3.23 0.12 -12.26
CA LYS A 50 -2.16 0.53 -13.20
C LYS A 50 -2.63 1.48 -14.31
N LYS A 51 -3.93 1.53 -14.63
CA LYS A 51 -4.47 2.39 -15.70
C LYS A 51 -4.82 3.80 -15.23
N CYS A 52 -5.53 3.93 -14.11
CA CYS A 52 -5.99 5.25 -13.65
C CYS A 52 -5.16 5.83 -12.49
N GLY A 53 -4.18 5.07 -11.98
CA GLY A 53 -3.32 5.50 -10.88
C GLY A 53 -4.00 5.55 -9.52
N LEU A 54 -5.25 5.10 -9.39
CA LEU A 54 -5.94 5.01 -8.09
C LEU A 54 -5.22 3.98 -7.21
N PHE A 55 -4.89 4.36 -5.99
CA PHE A 55 -4.28 3.45 -5.02
C PHE A 55 -4.80 3.68 -3.61
N PHE A 56 -4.71 2.64 -2.79
CA PHE A 56 -5.00 2.71 -1.37
C PHE A 56 -4.15 1.72 -0.59
N TRP A 57 -3.74 2.13 0.61
CA TRP A 57 -3.00 1.27 1.52
C TRP A 57 -3.99 0.45 2.33
N LYS A 58 -3.77 -0.87 2.39
CA LYS A 58 -4.54 -1.76 3.25
C LYS A 58 -3.96 -1.65 4.66
N THR A 59 -4.57 -0.79 5.47
CA THR A 59 -4.24 -0.69 6.89
C THR A 59 -4.64 -1.99 7.57
N ALA A 60 -3.74 -2.62 8.32
CA ALA A 60 -4.10 -3.74 9.17
C ALA A 60 -5.10 -3.25 10.22
N GLN A 61 -6.39 -3.47 9.97
CA GLN A 61 -7.43 -3.21 10.94
C GLN A 61 -7.13 -4.13 12.13
N ARG A 62 -6.76 -3.56 13.30
CA ARG A 62 -6.77 -4.34 14.54
C ARG A 62 -8.20 -4.87 14.67
N ARG A 63 -8.38 -6.19 14.55
CA ARG A 63 -9.56 -6.81 15.14
C ARG A 63 -9.38 -6.71 16.65
N GLU A 64 -9.94 -5.67 17.25
CA GLU A 64 -10.32 -5.71 18.65
C GLU A 64 -11.51 -6.67 18.73
N GLU A 65 -11.21 -7.95 18.93
CA GLU A 65 -12.19 -8.93 19.41
C GLU A 65 -12.38 -8.64 20.90
N TRP A 66 -13.58 -8.14 21.24
CA TRP A 66 -14.06 -7.94 22.60
C TRP A 66 -14.55 -9.25 23.21
#